data_AF-A0A7Y1CIU0-F1
#
_entry.id   AF-A0A7Y1CIU0-F1
#
_cell.length_a   1.000
_cell.length_b   1.000
_cell.length_c   1.000
_cell.angle_alpha   90.00
_cell.angle_beta   90.00
_cell.angle_gamma   90.00
#
_symmetry.space_group_name_H-M   'P 1'
#
loop_
_entity.id
_entity.type
_entity.pdbx_description
1 polymer ?
#
loop_
_entity_poly.entity_id
_entity_poly.type
_entity_poly.pdbx_seq_one_letter_code
_entity_poly.pdbx_strand_id
1 'polypeptide(L)'
;MKWLESCGLGLALCAGLGGVTAAQAGCDNTTGVPGEFYVCKPWPAEPELSISARATPMPGSQTGDVSSYSLDVSLQDIDSGWTLASNYKDCALFSDAVALQGLQIDTGRYRLNKEQRAFGLRVLYHHSSSAMPYEKSVLTLYRHEDKEVLPLLEGLVMDESHGEFGWGSECEGRSRTLHRTLEVGSGQRNGYADLIVRTREVSTKHFKGRDGCESRDLPPRNTVATLHYDGQRYALSKALKGQ
;
A
#
# COMPACT_ATOMS: atom_id res chain seq x y z
N MET A 1 58.16 -40.30 -43.78
CA MET A 1 57.13 -41.31 -43.49
C MET A 1 57.59 -42.11 -42.30
N LYS A 2 57.15 -41.68 -41.12
CA LYS A 2 57.73 -42.10 -39.84
C LYS A 2 56.70 -41.80 -38.74
N TRP A 3 56.35 -42.86 -37.99
CA TRP A 3 55.81 -42.92 -36.62
C TRP A 3 54.32 -42.65 -36.36
N LEU A 4 53.65 -43.74 -35.95
CA LEU A 4 52.50 -43.82 -35.03
C LEU A 4 53.05 -43.91 -33.60
N GLU A 5 52.51 -43.09 -32.69
CA GLU A 5 52.53 -43.14 -31.21
C GLU A 5 51.70 -41.90 -30.79
N SER A 6 50.90 -41.80 -29.72
CA SER A 6 50.62 -42.63 -28.56
C SER A 6 49.33 -42.10 -27.87
N CYS A 7 48.62 -43.02 -27.21
CA CYS A 7 47.96 -42.97 -25.88
C CYS A 7 47.56 -41.63 -25.21
N GLY A 8 46.37 -41.62 -24.59
CA GLY A 8 46.03 -40.67 -23.52
C GLY A 8 44.61 -40.82 -22.97
N LEU A 9 44.45 -41.60 -21.88
CA LEU A 9 43.27 -41.59 -21.00
C LEU A 9 43.08 -40.19 -20.39
N GLY A 10 41.91 -39.57 -20.59
CA GLY A 10 41.49 -38.38 -19.86
C GLY A 10 40.50 -38.73 -18.75
N LEU A 11 40.93 -38.62 -17.49
CA LEU A 11 40.04 -38.55 -16.33
C LEU A 11 39.27 -37.21 -16.40
N ALA A 12 37.94 -37.27 -16.48
CA ALA A 12 37.08 -36.11 -16.28
C ALA A 12 36.83 -35.91 -14.77
N LEU A 13 37.50 -34.92 -14.17
CA LEU A 13 37.11 -34.38 -12.86
C LEU A 13 35.91 -33.44 -13.06
N CYS A 14 34.71 -33.91 -12.71
CA CYS A 14 33.56 -33.04 -12.53
C CYS A 14 33.72 -32.26 -11.21
N ALA A 15 34.28 -31.05 -11.28
CA ALA A 15 34.19 -30.08 -10.18
C ALA A 15 32.76 -29.55 -10.13
N GLY A 16 31.91 -30.20 -9.34
CA GLY A 16 30.60 -29.68 -8.96
C GLY A 16 30.79 -28.47 -8.05
N LEU A 17 30.71 -27.27 -8.62
CA LEU A 17 30.46 -26.06 -7.85
C LEU A 17 29.05 -26.18 -7.27
N GLY A 18 28.98 -26.56 -6.00
CA GLY A 18 27.78 -26.42 -5.20
C GLY A 18 27.43 -24.93 -5.12
N GLY A 19 26.42 -24.53 -5.87
CA GLY A 19 25.75 -23.26 -5.63
C GLY A 19 25.12 -23.33 -4.26
N VAL A 20 25.71 -22.63 -3.29
CA VAL A 20 24.97 -22.22 -2.09
C VAL A 20 23.87 -21.30 -2.57
N THR A 21 22.66 -21.84 -2.72
CA THR A 21 21.46 -21.01 -2.71
C THR A 21 21.37 -20.44 -1.31
N ALA A 22 21.82 -19.19 -1.13
CA ALA A 22 21.37 -18.41 0.01
C ALA A 22 19.84 -18.47 -0.05
N ALA A 23 19.23 -19.08 0.98
CA ALA A 23 17.79 -19.01 1.14
C ALA A 23 17.47 -17.52 1.20
N GLN A 24 16.86 -17.01 0.14
CA GLN A 24 16.32 -15.66 0.14
C GLN A 24 15.37 -15.64 1.33
N ALA A 25 15.72 -14.91 2.39
CA ALA A 25 14.83 -14.66 3.50
C ALA A 25 13.69 -13.82 2.94
N GLY A 26 12.76 -14.49 2.28
CA GLY A 26 11.62 -13.86 1.64
C GLY A 26 10.83 -13.14 2.70
N CYS A 27 10.30 -11.97 2.35
CA CYS A 27 9.30 -11.29 3.16
C CYS A 27 8.22 -12.26 3.63
N ASP A 28 8.25 -12.62 4.91
CA ASP A 28 7.22 -13.43 5.55
C ASP A 28 6.23 -12.48 6.23
N ASN A 29 5.01 -12.42 5.71
CA ASN A 29 3.96 -11.54 6.23
C ASN A 29 3.24 -12.13 7.46
N THR A 30 3.68 -13.28 7.98
CA THR A 30 3.06 -13.89 9.16
C THR A 30 3.36 -13.08 10.42
N THR A 31 2.37 -13.01 11.31
CA THR A 31 2.51 -12.38 12.62
C THR A 31 2.23 -13.41 13.71
N GLY A 32 3.04 -13.39 14.78
CA GLY A 32 2.80 -14.17 15.99
C GLY A 32 2.03 -13.40 17.06
N VAL A 33 1.66 -12.15 16.79
CA VAL A 33 1.08 -11.22 17.76
C VAL A 33 -0.39 -11.00 17.42
N PRO A 34 -1.34 -11.39 18.30
CA PRO A 34 -2.76 -11.21 18.06
C PRO A 34 -3.13 -9.75 17.75
N GLY A 35 -3.90 -9.55 16.68
CA GLY A 35 -4.35 -8.22 16.24
C GLY A 35 -3.28 -7.37 15.54
N GLU A 36 -2.03 -7.83 15.44
CA GLU A 36 -0.99 -7.16 14.67
C GLU A 36 -1.20 -7.36 13.17
N PHE A 37 -0.94 -6.30 12.41
CA PHE A 37 -0.81 -6.37 10.95
C PHE A 37 0.64 -6.17 10.56
N TYR A 38 1.15 -7.03 9.68
CA TYR A 38 2.49 -6.91 9.12
C TYR A 38 2.46 -7.14 7.62
N VAL A 39 3.24 -6.36 6.89
CA VAL A 39 3.47 -6.55 5.46
C VAL A 39 4.92 -6.21 5.15
N CYS A 40 5.55 -7.02 4.31
CA CYS A 40 6.87 -6.80 3.75
C CYS A 40 6.82 -7.02 2.24
N LYS A 41 7.61 -6.23 1.50
CA LYS A 41 7.73 -6.36 0.05
C LYS A 41 9.10 -5.85 -0.42
N PRO A 42 9.84 -6.59 -1.25
CA PRO A 42 11.04 -6.08 -1.91
C PRO A 42 10.75 -4.78 -2.66
N TRP A 43 11.66 -3.81 -2.63
CA TRP A 43 11.47 -2.53 -3.30
C TRP A 43 12.05 -2.57 -4.72
N PRO A 44 11.23 -2.58 -5.79
CA PRO A 44 11.75 -2.75 -7.14
C PRO A 44 12.69 -1.64 -7.63
N ALA A 45 12.71 -0.50 -6.93
CA ALA A 45 13.57 0.62 -7.27
C ALA A 45 14.96 0.56 -6.62
N GLU A 46 15.08 -0.14 -5.50
CA GLU A 46 16.31 -0.32 -4.74
C GLU A 46 16.40 -1.82 -4.39
N PRO A 47 16.96 -2.66 -5.28
CA PRO A 47 16.85 -4.12 -5.18
C PRO A 47 17.47 -4.75 -3.93
N GLU A 48 18.37 -4.03 -3.27
CA GLU A 48 19.01 -4.42 -2.01
C GLU A 48 18.09 -4.17 -0.79
N LEU A 49 16.96 -3.49 -1.00
CA LEU A 49 16.04 -3.09 0.05
C LEU A 49 14.68 -3.78 -0.05
N SER A 50 14.09 -4.01 1.10
CA SER A 50 12.68 -4.30 1.27
C SER A 50 12.00 -3.21 2.09
N ILE A 51 10.73 -2.97 1.81
CA ILE A 51 9.86 -2.14 2.63
C ILE A 51 9.11 -3.06 3.57
N SER A 52 9.00 -2.68 4.84
CA SER A 52 8.09 -3.34 5.77
C SER A 52 7.22 -2.32 6.50
N ALA A 53 6.03 -2.76 6.91
CA ALA A 53 5.15 -1.98 7.76
C ALA A 53 4.47 -2.89 8.79
N ARG A 54 4.44 -2.42 10.04
CA ARG A 54 3.87 -3.13 11.19
C ARG A 54 2.92 -2.20 11.93
N ALA A 55 1.67 -2.62 12.08
CA ALA A 55 0.70 -1.96 12.93
C ALA A 55 0.41 -2.83 14.16
N THR A 56 0.78 -2.34 15.35
CA THR A 56 0.66 -3.09 16.61
C THR A 56 -0.46 -2.51 17.46
N PRO A 57 -1.42 -3.33 17.93
CA PRO A 57 -2.49 -2.85 18.81
C PRO A 57 -1.94 -2.22 20.08
N MET A 58 -2.48 -1.06 20.46
CA MET A 58 -2.08 -0.38 21.66
C MET A 58 -2.86 -0.89 22.89
N PRO A 59 -2.22 -0.97 24.07
CA PRO A 59 -2.92 -1.29 25.32
C PRO A 59 -3.98 -0.24 25.67
N GLY A 60 -5.10 -0.66 26.27
CA GLY A 60 -6.11 0.23 26.84
C GLY A 60 -6.96 1.04 25.86
N SER A 61 -6.71 0.92 24.55
CA SER A 61 -7.47 1.62 23.49
C SER A 61 -8.51 0.71 22.81
N GLN A 62 -8.73 -0.49 23.36
CA GLN A 62 -9.69 -1.47 22.86
C GLN A 62 -10.96 -1.43 23.72
N THR A 63 -11.94 -0.60 23.34
CA THR A 63 -13.25 -0.56 24.00
C THR A 63 -14.35 -0.63 22.95
N GLY A 64 -15.10 -1.72 22.92
CA GLY A 64 -16.14 -1.94 21.91
C GLY A 64 -15.53 -1.96 20.50
N ASP A 65 -15.98 -1.06 19.63
CA ASP A 65 -15.53 -0.95 18.24
C ASP A 65 -14.34 0.02 18.04
N VAL A 66 -13.77 0.53 19.14
CA VAL A 66 -12.63 1.44 19.11
C VAL A 66 -11.32 0.67 19.28
N SER A 67 -10.34 0.92 18.41
CA SER A 67 -8.97 0.42 18.52
C SER A 67 -7.95 1.40 17.98
N SER A 68 -6.79 1.46 18.63
CA SER A 68 -5.63 2.27 18.21
C SER A 68 -4.42 1.37 17.96
N TYR A 69 -3.59 1.76 17.01
CA TYR A 69 -2.36 1.05 16.66
C TYR A 69 -1.20 2.03 16.58
N SER A 70 -0.05 1.63 17.11
CA SER A 70 1.22 2.22 16.68
C SER A 70 1.56 1.71 15.29
N LEU A 71 2.33 2.47 14.53
CA LEU A 71 2.78 2.12 13.19
C LEU A 71 4.29 2.29 13.09
N ASP A 72 4.97 1.22 12.68
CA ASP A 72 6.36 1.25 12.24
C ASP A 72 6.42 0.99 10.72
N VAL A 73 7.06 1.89 9.98
CA VAL A 73 7.35 1.72 8.56
C VAL A 73 8.86 1.75 8.38
N SER A 74 9.44 0.73 7.79
CA SER A 74 10.89 0.62 7.67
C SER A 74 11.38 0.19 6.29
N LEU A 75 12.62 0.59 6.01
CA LEU A 75 13.45 0.03 4.95
C LEU A 75 14.46 -0.91 5.59
N GLN A 76 14.52 -2.13 5.06
CA GLN A 76 15.36 -3.20 5.58
C GLN A 76 16.26 -3.72 4.48
N ASP A 77 17.49 -4.06 4.83
CA ASP A 77 18.38 -4.84 3.98
C ASP A 77 17.74 -6.19 3.65
N ILE A 78 17.68 -6.56 2.36
CA ILE A 78 16.91 -7.73 1.91
C ILE A 78 17.53 -9.07 2.32
N ASP A 79 18.85 -9.11 2.51
CA ASP A 79 19.57 -10.35 2.83
C ASP A 79 19.58 -10.62 4.33
N SER A 80 19.81 -9.57 5.12
CA SER A 80 19.99 -9.68 6.56
C SER A 80 18.74 -9.33 7.38
N GLY A 81 17.78 -8.61 6.80
CA GLY A 81 16.59 -8.10 7.49
C GLY A 81 16.86 -6.94 8.45
N TRP A 82 18.09 -6.40 8.50
CA TRP A 82 18.40 -5.27 9.37
C TRP A 82 17.67 -4.01 8.92
N THR A 83 16.99 -3.34 9.86
CA THR A 83 16.39 -2.03 9.63
C THR A 83 17.47 -0.97 9.40
N LEU A 84 17.46 -0.38 8.21
CA LEU A 84 18.39 0.68 7.79
C LEU A 84 17.79 2.07 8.05
N ALA A 85 16.48 2.20 7.86
CA ALA A 85 15.74 3.42 8.14
C ALA A 85 14.32 3.09 8.58
N SER A 86 13.72 3.91 9.46
CA SER A 86 12.35 3.69 9.90
C SER A 86 11.59 4.97 10.24
N ASN A 87 10.27 4.82 10.39
CA ASN A 87 9.35 5.79 10.91
C ASN A 87 8.44 5.09 11.91
N TYR A 88 8.64 5.35 13.20
CA TYR A 88 7.72 4.91 14.24
C TYR A 88 6.81 6.06 14.65
N LYS A 89 5.50 5.80 14.68
CA LYS A 89 4.51 6.72 15.24
C LYS A 89 3.60 5.97 16.21
N ASP A 90 3.49 6.50 17.42
CA ASP A 90 2.51 6.04 18.39
C ASP A 90 1.11 6.58 18.04
N CYS A 91 0.05 5.84 18.39
CA CYS A 91 -1.34 6.21 18.06
C CYS A 91 -1.55 6.61 16.57
N ALA A 92 -0.83 5.97 15.65
CA ALA A 92 -0.77 6.38 14.25
C ALA A 92 -2.04 6.01 13.47
N LEU A 93 -2.64 4.86 13.79
CA LEU A 93 -3.87 4.39 13.16
C LEU A 93 -4.96 4.28 14.22
N PHE A 94 -6.13 4.79 13.87
CA PHE A 94 -7.31 4.77 14.71
C PHE A 94 -8.46 4.13 13.95
N SER A 95 -9.24 3.33 14.65
CA SER A 95 -10.44 2.66 14.19
C SER A 95 -11.55 2.94 15.18
N ASP A 96 -12.66 3.46 14.70
CA ASP A 96 -13.92 3.62 15.45
C ASP A 96 -15.06 3.30 14.48
N ALA A 97 -15.79 2.23 14.78
CA ALA A 97 -16.77 1.56 13.92
C ALA A 97 -16.22 1.01 12.59
N VAL A 98 -15.19 1.63 12.00
CA VAL A 98 -14.54 1.19 10.77
C VAL A 98 -13.19 0.53 11.10
N ALA A 99 -13.21 -0.79 11.19
CA ALA A 99 -12.09 -1.64 11.58
C ALA A 99 -10.91 -1.55 10.60
N LEU A 100 -9.68 -1.46 11.14
CA LEU A 100 -8.45 -1.74 10.39
C LEU A 100 -8.47 -3.20 9.91
N GLN A 101 -8.29 -3.42 8.61
CA GLN A 101 -8.30 -4.74 7.99
C GLN A 101 -6.94 -5.20 7.49
N GLY A 102 -6.02 -4.27 7.25
CA GLY A 102 -4.71 -4.64 6.74
C GLY A 102 -3.88 -3.48 6.22
N LEU A 103 -2.68 -3.85 5.78
CA LEU A 103 -1.66 -2.98 5.23
C LEU A 103 -1.25 -3.49 3.85
N GLN A 104 -0.92 -2.59 2.93
CA GLN A 104 -0.38 -2.93 1.61
C GLN A 104 0.74 -1.98 1.22
N ILE A 105 1.84 -2.52 0.70
CA ILE A 105 2.98 -1.71 0.21
C ILE A 105 2.76 -1.34 -1.25
N ASP A 106 2.68 -0.04 -1.50
CA ASP A 106 2.54 0.58 -2.80
C ASP A 106 3.92 0.94 -3.36
N THR A 107 4.34 0.23 -4.39
CA THR A 107 5.63 0.44 -5.08
C THR A 107 5.44 1.13 -6.42
N GLY A 108 4.45 2.05 -6.52
CA GLY A 108 4.22 2.86 -7.70
C GLY A 108 5.48 3.64 -8.12
N ARG A 109 5.49 4.12 -9.37
CA ARG A 109 6.66 4.79 -9.97
C ARG A 109 6.79 6.25 -9.51
N TYR A 110 6.82 6.49 -8.20
CA TYR A 110 6.88 7.83 -7.59
C TYR A 110 8.30 8.42 -7.60
N ARG A 111 8.92 8.55 -8.77
CA ARG A 111 10.22 9.26 -8.91
C ARG A 111 9.96 10.76 -8.88
N LEU A 112 10.19 11.39 -7.73
CA LEU A 112 9.81 12.77 -7.46
C LEU A 112 10.88 13.77 -7.94
N ASN A 113 12.14 13.36 -7.97
CA ASN A 113 13.21 14.07 -8.67
C ASN A 113 14.34 13.09 -9.06
N LYS A 114 15.55 13.61 -9.36
CA LYS A 114 16.68 12.77 -9.78
C LYS A 114 17.19 11.83 -8.69
N GLU A 115 17.07 12.25 -7.44
CA GLU A 115 17.63 11.58 -6.25
C GLU A 115 16.53 10.90 -5.44
N GLN A 116 15.31 11.44 -5.46
CA GLN A 116 14.24 11.07 -4.56
C GLN A 116 13.17 10.25 -5.27
N ARG A 117 13.00 9.01 -4.83
CA ARG A 117 11.87 8.15 -5.17
C ARG A 117 11.12 7.78 -3.91
N ALA A 118 9.82 8.00 -3.92
CA ALA A 118 8.95 7.60 -2.83
C ALA A 118 8.45 6.15 -3.01
N PHE A 119 8.04 5.56 -1.89
CA PHE A 119 7.16 4.40 -1.85
C PHE A 119 5.93 4.74 -1.02
N GLY A 120 4.91 3.90 -1.05
CA GLY A 120 3.67 4.13 -0.32
C GLY A 120 3.30 2.99 0.61
N LEU A 121 2.55 3.35 1.65
CA LEU A 121 1.79 2.42 2.49
C LEU A 121 0.31 2.73 2.32
N ARG A 122 -0.49 1.72 1.98
CA ARG A 122 -1.95 1.79 2.02
C ARG A 122 -2.46 1.09 3.26
N VAL A 123 -3.31 1.79 4.00
CA VAL A 123 -4.02 1.28 5.17
C VAL A 123 -5.45 0.99 4.76
N LEU A 124 -5.93 -0.23 5.02
CA LEU A 124 -7.24 -0.70 4.60
C LEU A 124 -8.21 -0.72 5.77
N TYR A 125 -9.40 -0.18 5.56
CA TYR A 125 -10.44 -0.09 6.57
C TYR A 125 -11.75 -0.68 6.04
N HIS A 126 -12.53 -1.32 6.92
CA HIS A 126 -13.82 -1.91 6.59
C HIS A 126 -14.81 -1.83 7.75
N HIS A 127 -16.07 -1.63 7.42
CA HIS A 127 -17.22 -1.70 8.31
C HIS A 127 -18.28 -2.60 7.68
N SER A 128 -18.66 -3.64 8.41
CA SER A 128 -19.47 -4.76 7.92
C SER A 128 -20.99 -4.57 8.09
N SER A 129 -21.45 -3.36 8.41
CA SER A 129 -22.89 -3.08 8.54
C SER A 129 -23.63 -3.40 7.24
N SER A 130 -24.72 -4.16 7.33
CA SER A 130 -25.58 -4.45 6.18
C SER A 130 -26.38 -3.23 5.72
N ALA A 131 -26.74 -2.35 6.66
CA ALA A 131 -27.46 -1.12 6.35
C ALA A 131 -26.53 -0.02 5.82
N MET A 132 -25.29 0.03 6.33
CA MET A 132 -24.32 1.07 5.99
C MET A 132 -22.91 0.49 5.76
N PRO A 133 -22.71 -0.39 4.77
CA PRO A 133 -21.40 -0.97 4.51
C PRO A 133 -20.43 0.15 4.08
N TYR A 134 -19.21 0.09 4.60
CA TYR A 134 -18.19 1.09 4.28
C TYR A 134 -16.81 0.46 4.21
N GLU A 135 -16.00 0.88 3.25
CA GLU A 135 -14.58 0.51 3.16
C GLU A 135 -13.78 1.67 2.58
N LYS A 136 -12.51 1.77 2.97
CA LYS A 136 -11.59 2.72 2.35
C LYS A 136 -10.16 2.21 2.38
N SER A 137 -9.37 2.68 1.42
CA SER A 137 -7.91 2.57 1.42
C SER A 137 -7.29 3.96 1.53
N VAL A 138 -6.33 4.14 2.43
CA VAL A 138 -5.67 5.43 2.68
C VAL A 138 -4.18 5.29 2.40
N LEU A 139 -3.66 6.10 1.48
CA LEU A 139 -2.27 6.13 1.09
C LEU A 139 -1.50 7.20 1.86
N THR A 140 -0.34 6.78 2.38
CA THR A 140 0.76 7.67 2.76
C THR A 140 1.95 7.38 1.86
N LEU A 141 2.58 8.42 1.31
CA LEU A 141 3.88 8.30 0.62
C LEU A 141 5.01 8.66 1.56
N TYR A 142 6.11 7.93 1.46
CA TYR A 142 7.32 8.15 2.23
C TYR A 142 8.53 8.33 1.32
N ARG A 143 9.50 9.13 1.76
CA ARG A 143 10.86 9.15 1.23
C ARG A 143 11.85 8.56 2.21
N HIS A 144 12.97 8.09 1.68
CA HIS A 144 14.14 7.70 2.45
C HIS A 144 15.08 8.90 2.57
N GLU A 145 15.50 9.21 3.80
CA GLU A 145 16.49 10.24 4.10
C GLU A 145 17.42 9.72 5.21
N ASP A 146 18.65 9.35 4.84
CA ASP A 146 19.65 8.74 5.73
C ASP A 146 19.13 7.52 6.51
N LYS A 147 18.82 7.69 7.80
CA LYS A 147 18.31 6.64 8.70
C LYS A 147 16.82 6.80 8.99
N GLU A 148 16.15 7.70 8.30
CA GLU A 148 14.75 8.00 8.51
C GLU A 148 13.90 7.70 7.26
N VAL A 149 12.69 7.25 7.52
CA VAL A 149 11.61 7.21 6.54
C VAL A 149 10.70 8.38 6.87
N LEU A 150 10.51 9.33 5.94
CA LEU A 150 9.78 10.56 6.19
C LEU A 150 8.51 10.66 5.34
N PRO A 151 7.34 10.97 5.94
CA PRO A 151 6.11 11.11 5.19
C PRO A 151 6.15 12.35 4.29
N LEU A 152 5.78 12.17 3.02
CA LEU A 152 5.65 13.23 2.02
C LEU A 152 4.21 13.57 1.70
N LEU A 153 3.28 12.64 1.88
CA LEU A 153 1.87 12.82 1.62
C LEU A 153 1.15 11.89 2.59
N GLU A 154 0.20 12.40 3.36
CA GLU A 154 -0.50 11.62 4.39
C GLU A 154 -2.02 11.78 4.22
N GLY A 155 -2.73 10.65 4.26
CA GLY A 155 -4.19 10.64 4.32
C GLY A 155 -4.91 10.74 2.98
N LEU A 156 -4.27 10.37 1.87
CA LEU A 156 -4.95 10.37 0.56
C LEU A 156 -5.83 9.12 0.46
N VAL A 157 -7.15 9.30 0.48
CA VAL A 157 -8.08 8.20 0.25
C VAL A 157 -7.96 7.77 -1.21
N MET A 158 -7.48 6.56 -1.47
CA MET A 158 -7.30 6.04 -2.82
C MET A 158 -8.56 5.35 -3.31
N ASP A 159 -9.16 4.54 -2.45
CA ASP A 159 -10.39 3.82 -2.72
C ASP A 159 -11.37 4.08 -1.58
N GLU A 160 -12.65 4.22 -1.91
CA GLU A 160 -13.72 4.31 -0.91
C GLU A 160 -15.00 3.71 -1.50
N SER A 161 -15.68 2.88 -0.72
CA SER A 161 -17.02 2.39 -1.05
C SER A 161 -17.93 2.62 0.16
N HIS A 162 -19.14 3.10 -0.10
CA HIS A 162 -20.15 3.43 0.91
C HIS A 162 -21.52 3.01 0.41
N GLY A 163 -22.33 2.40 1.26
CA GLY A 163 -23.70 2.01 0.97
C GLY A 163 -24.68 2.55 2.01
N GLU A 164 -25.92 2.76 1.58
CA GLU A 164 -27.07 3.09 2.43
C GLU A 164 -28.27 2.26 1.97
N PHE A 165 -28.68 1.32 2.81
CA PHE A 165 -29.77 0.39 2.55
C PHE A 165 -30.84 0.52 3.65
N GLY A 166 -32.12 0.48 3.25
CA GLY A 166 -33.22 0.64 4.18
C GLY A 166 -33.41 -0.58 5.09
N TRP A 167 -33.68 -0.34 6.37
CA TRP A 167 -34.09 -1.39 7.30
C TRP A 167 -35.43 -1.98 6.85
N GLY A 168 -35.40 -3.16 6.23
CA GLY A 168 -36.59 -3.87 5.73
C GLY A 168 -36.82 -3.78 4.21
N SER A 169 -36.01 -3.02 3.47
CA SER A 169 -35.99 -3.10 2.00
C SER A 169 -34.90 -4.05 1.55
N GLU A 170 -35.27 -5.26 1.11
CA GLU A 170 -34.30 -6.30 0.73
C GLU A 170 -33.34 -5.87 -0.38
N CYS A 171 -33.73 -4.92 -1.24
CA CYS A 171 -32.96 -4.54 -2.43
C CYS A 171 -32.80 -3.03 -2.64
N GLU A 172 -33.48 -2.19 -1.86
CA GLU A 172 -33.48 -0.75 -2.12
C GLU A 172 -32.38 -0.04 -1.34
N GLY A 173 -31.65 0.82 -2.05
CA GLY A 173 -30.56 1.57 -1.45
C GLY A 173 -29.78 2.36 -2.47
N ARG A 174 -28.73 3.00 -1.98
CA ARG A 174 -27.74 3.69 -2.80
C ARG A 174 -26.36 3.28 -2.35
N SER A 175 -25.44 3.18 -3.29
CA SER A 175 -24.03 3.11 -2.95
C SER A 175 -23.23 4.08 -3.79
N ARG A 176 -22.01 4.34 -3.35
CA ARG A 176 -21.00 5.13 -4.04
C ARG A 176 -19.70 4.35 -3.98
N THR A 177 -18.98 4.34 -5.10
CA THR A 177 -17.60 3.92 -5.16
C THR A 177 -16.75 5.07 -5.69
N LEU A 178 -15.58 5.22 -5.11
CA LEU A 178 -14.56 6.19 -5.50
C LEU A 178 -13.25 5.43 -5.68
N HIS A 179 -12.61 5.64 -6.82
CA HIS A 179 -11.31 5.09 -7.14
C HIS A 179 -10.38 6.20 -7.60
N ARG A 180 -9.14 6.18 -7.12
CA ARG A 180 -8.10 7.14 -7.52
C ARG A 180 -6.85 6.48 -8.05
N THR A 181 -6.26 7.11 -9.06
CA THR A 181 -4.87 6.87 -9.45
C THR A 181 -3.99 8.04 -9.02
N LEU A 182 -2.73 7.73 -8.72
CA LEU A 182 -1.70 8.71 -8.38
C LEU A 182 -0.54 8.54 -9.36
N GLU A 183 -0.21 9.62 -10.07
CA GLU A 183 0.83 9.64 -11.10
C GLU A 183 1.80 10.79 -10.85
N VAL A 184 3.06 10.63 -11.27
CA VAL A 184 4.02 11.74 -11.28
C VAL A 184 3.76 12.58 -12.54
N GLY A 185 3.50 13.86 -12.34
CA GLY A 185 3.29 14.85 -13.40
C GLY A 185 4.61 15.37 -13.98
N SER A 186 4.50 16.18 -15.04
CA SER A 186 5.64 16.85 -15.67
C SER A 186 6.01 18.20 -15.03
N GLY A 187 5.11 18.78 -14.22
CA GLY A 187 5.38 19.98 -13.45
C GLY A 187 6.33 19.72 -12.27
N GLN A 188 7.01 20.75 -11.80
CA GLN A 188 7.90 20.67 -10.63
C GLN A 188 7.77 21.94 -9.79
N ARG A 189 7.76 21.77 -8.46
CA ARG A 189 7.78 22.87 -7.49
C ARG A 189 8.64 22.49 -6.30
N ASN A 190 9.43 23.43 -5.79
CA ASN A 190 10.31 23.21 -4.63
C ASN A 190 11.21 21.96 -4.78
N GLY A 191 11.72 21.71 -5.99
CA GLY A 191 12.61 20.59 -6.28
C GLY A 191 11.94 19.23 -6.44
N TYR A 192 10.61 19.13 -6.33
CA TYR A 192 9.85 17.88 -6.43
C TYR A 192 8.78 17.98 -7.54
N ALA A 193 8.58 16.87 -8.26
CA ALA A 193 7.58 16.78 -9.32
C ALA A 193 6.16 16.90 -8.75
N ASP A 194 5.25 17.46 -9.53
CA ASP A 194 3.84 17.48 -9.16
C ASP A 194 3.27 16.06 -9.11
N LEU A 195 2.29 15.81 -8.25
CA LEU A 195 1.52 14.56 -8.25
C LEU A 195 0.14 14.81 -8.83
N ILE A 196 -0.28 13.97 -9.77
CA ILE A 196 -1.58 14.05 -10.42
C ILE A 196 -2.49 12.98 -9.81
N VAL A 197 -3.56 13.44 -9.17
CA VAL A 197 -4.60 12.59 -8.62
C VAL A 197 -5.77 12.58 -9.59
N ARG A 198 -6.07 11.42 -10.18
CA ARG A 198 -7.27 11.25 -11.01
C ARG A 198 -8.30 10.50 -10.18
N THR A 199 -9.50 11.03 -10.09
CA THR A 199 -10.61 10.42 -9.34
C THR A 199 -11.70 10.01 -10.31
N ARG A 200 -12.21 8.80 -10.13
CA ARG A 200 -13.44 8.31 -10.74
C ARG A 200 -14.41 7.94 -9.63
N GLU A 201 -15.59 8.55 -9.65
CA GLU A 201 -16.68 8.26 -8.71
C GLU A 201 -17.89 7.74 -9.48
N VAL A 202 -18.50 6.68 -8.97
CA VAL A 202 -19.73 6.08 -9.50
C VAL A 202 -20.74 5.94 -8.37
N SER A 203 -21.93 6.49 -8.56
CA SER A 203 -23.06 6.22 -7.67
C SER A 203 -23.94 5.15 -8.29
N THR A 204 -24.40 4.21 -7.48
CA THR A 204 -25.24 3.08 -7.91
C THR A 204 -26.57 3.16 -7.18
N LYS A 205 -27.67 2.99 -7.92
CA LYS A 205 -29.01 2.82 -7.35
C LYS A 205 -29.34 1.34 -7.29
N HIS A 206 -29.74 0.87 -6.12
CA HIS A 206 -30.22 -0.50 -5.90
C HIS A 206 -31.75 -0.51 -5.80
N PHE A 207 -32.40 -1.51 -6.40
CA PHE A 207 -33.85 -1.63 -6.42
C PHE A 207 -34.31 -3.08 -6.60
N LYS A 208 -35.58 -3.36 -6.26
CA LYS A 208 -36.22 -4.63 -6.60
C LYS A 208 -36.62 -4.63 -8.07
N GLY A 209 -36.01 -5.50 -8.86
CA GLY A 209 -36.35 -5.73 -10.25
C GLY A 209 -37.20 -6.99 -10.44
N ARG A 210 -37.31 -7.46 -11.69
CA ARG A 210 -38.12 -8.65 -12.00
C ARG A 210 -37.43 -9.95 -11.59
N ASP A 211 -36.11 -9.98 -11.69
CA ASP A 211 -35.31 -11.19 -11.45
C ASP A 211 -34.65 -11.20 -10.07
N GLY A 212 -34.98 -10.22 -9.20
CA GLY A 212 -34.43 -10.12 -7.84
C GLY A 212 -33.94 -8.72 -7.50
N CYS A 213 -32.88 -8.64 -6.69
CA CYS A 213 -32.21 -7.36 -6.43
C CYS A 213 -31.37 -6.98 -7.64
N GLU A 214 -31.69 -5.83 -8.24
CA GLU A 214 -30.99 -5.29 -9.39
C GLU A 214 -30.34 -3.96 -9.02
N SER A 215 -29.32 -3.55 -9.77
CA SER A 215 -28.62 -2.30 -9.56
C SER A 215 -28.37 -1.59 -10.89
N ARG A 216 -28.24 -0.26 -10.81
CA ARG A 216 -27.92 0.58 -11.97
C ARG A 216 -26.96 1.68 -11.58
N ASP A 217 -25.83 1.68 -12.25
CA ASP A 217 -24.84 2.77 -12.16
C ASP A 217 -25.38 4.05 -12.81
N LEU A 218 -25.11 5.16 -12.15
CA LEU A 218 -25.26 6.49 -12.71
C LEU A 218 -24.00 6.86 -13.50
N PRO A 219 -24.08 7.83 -14.43
CA PRO A 219 -22.91 8.30 -15.16
C PRO A 219 -21.76 8.68 -14.21
N PRO A 220 -20.53 8.23 -14.50
CA PRO A 220 -19.38 8.46 -13.64
C PRO A 220 -19.01 9.95 -13.59
N ARG A 221 -18.54 10.39 -12.43
CA ARG A 221 -17.92 11.71 -12.25
C ARG A 221 -16.40 11.54 -12.20
N ASN A 222 -15.70 12.18 -13.13
CA ASN A 222 -14.24 12.17 -13.16
C ASN A 222 -13.70 13.55 -12.79
N THR A 223 -12.70 13.59 -11.91
CA THR A 223 -11.99 14.83 -11.56
C THR A 223 -10.49 14.61 -11.55
N VAL A 224 -9.74 15.70 -11.70
CA VAL A 224 -8.28 15.69 -11.63
C VAL A 224 -7.84 16.78 -10.68
N ALA A 225 -6.94 16.44 -9.75
CA ALA A 225 -6.27 17.39 -8.87
C ALA A 225 -4.76 17.27 -9.08
N THR A 226 -4.07 18.41 -9.02
CA THR A 226 -2.61 18.46 -9.01
C THR A 226 -2.15 18.84 -7.61
N LEU A 227 -1.29 18.03 -7.02
CA LEU A 227 -0.66 18.29 -5.74
C LEU A 227 0.74 18.83 -6.00
N HIS A 228 1.02 19.99 -5.43
CA HIS A 228 2.32 20.62 -5.48
C HIS A 228 3.06 20.36 -4.18
N TYR A 229 4.36 20.09 -4.27
CA TYR A 229 5.21 20.00 -3.10
C TYR A 229 5.39 21.39 -2.48
N ASP A 230 5.08 21.56 -1.21
CA ASP A 230 5.13 22.87 -0.52
C ASP A 230 6.53 23.20 0.05
N GLY A 231 7.50 22.30 -0.12
CA GLY A 231 8.83 22.39 0.48
C GLY A 231 9.01 21.46 1.68
N GLN A 232 7.92 20.90 2.21
CA GLN A 232 7.93 19.89 3.27
C GLN A 232 7.16 18.64 2.84
N ARG A 233 5.95 18.80 2.28
CA ARG A 233 5.02 17.72 1.90
C ARG A 233 4.09 18.11 0.75
N TYR A 234 3.30 17.16 0.27
CA TYR A 234 2.14 17.39 -0.59
C TYR A 234 0.90 17.57 0.27
N ALA A 235 0.48 18.81 0.45
CA ALA A 235 -0.72 19.13 1.20
C ALA A 235 -1.99 18.65 0.47
N LEU A 236 -2.87 17.94 1.19
CA LEU A 236 -4.14 17.46 0.65
C LEU A 236 -5.28 18.42 1.02
N SER A 237 -6.13 18.72 0.03
CA SER A 237 -7.41 19.36 0.27
C SER A 237 -8.38 18.41 1.00
N LYS A 238 -9.41 18.95 1.64
CA LYS A 238 -10.43 18.15 2.34
C LYS A 238 -11.07 17.10 1.44
N ALA A 239 -11.32 17.41 0.16
CA ALA A 239 -11.93 16.50 -0.80
C ALA A 239 -11.12 15.22 -1.07
N LEU A 240 -9.81 15.22 -0.79
CA LEU A 240 -8.92 14.09 -1.02
C LEU A 240 -8.73 13.19 0.21
N LYS A 241 -9.17 13.63 1.40
CA LYS A 241 -9.02 12.91 2.67
C LYS A 241 -10.18 11.97 3.01
N GLY A 242 -11.14 11.81 2.11
CA GLY A 242 -12.39 11.08 2.38
C GLY A 242 -13.45 11.98 3.01
N GLN A 243 -14.63 11.42 3.24
CA GLN A 243 -15.69 12.07 4.04
C GLN A 243 -15.56 11.73 5.52
#